data_AF-A0A3M0WUU7-F1
#
_entry.id   AF-A0A3M0WUU7-F1
#
_cell.length_a   1.000
_cell.length_b   1.000
_cell.length_c   1.000
_cell.angle_alpha   90.00
_cell.angle_beta   90.00
_cell.angle_gamma   90.00
#
_symmetry.space_group_name_H-M   'P 1'
#
loop_
_entity.id
_entity.type
_entity.pdbx_description
1 polymer ?
#
loop_
_entity_poly.entity_id
_entity_poly.type
_entity_poly.pdbx_seq_one_letter_code
_entity_poly.pdbx_strand_id
1 'polypeptide(L)'
;LQKADINPSLIGFLRSLAYYAIIIIAIVAALDRLGVQTTSFVAILGAAGLAVGLALEGSLANFAAGALILFLRPFKVGDMVEIAGKFGTVEEIQIFNTIIVTPDNKTVIIPNAQVTGDTITNYSRKGAIRLDMTFGIGYEDDLLKAKQLLQEIITADERVLPEPAPLVAVSELADSSVNFAVRPYVKVSDYWGVYFDITEQVKLRFDEAGISIPYPQTDVHLFPQNGNG
;
A
#
# COMPACT_ATOMS: atom_id res chain seq x y z
N LEU A 1 -4.28 30.82 -13.76
CA LEU A 1 -4.63 30.97 -12.33
C LEU A 1 -6.08 30.54 -12.16
N GLN A 2 -6.32 29.26 -11.86
CA GLN A 2 -7.65 28.80 -11.46
C GLN A 2 -8.03 29.54 -10.17
N LYS A 3 -9.18 30.22 -10.16
CA LYS A 3 -9.77 30.74 -8.92
C LYS A 3 -10.03 29.52 -8.04
N ALA A 4 -9.27 29.37 -6.96
CA ALA A 4 -9.64 28.46 -5.91
C ALA A 4 -11.05 28.85 -5.44
N ASP A 5 -11.97 27.90 -5.42
CA ASP A 5 -13.36 28.08 -4.97
C ASP A 5 -13.36 28.20 -3.44
N ILE A 6 -12.76 29.28 -2.94
CA ILE A 6 -12.57 29.51 -1.51
C ILE A 6 -13.87 30.07 -0.95
N ASN A 7 -14.43 29.34 0.02
CA ASN A 7 -15.63 29.76 0.74
C ASN A 7 -15.45 31.19 1.29
N PRO A 8 -16.33 32.15 0.92
CA PRO A 8 -16.25 33.54 1.37
C PRO A 8 -16.19 33.69 2.90
N SER A 9 -16.78 32.75 3.64
CA SER A 9 -16.77 32.74 5.11
C SER A 9 -15.38 32.48 5.68
N LEU A 10 -14.59 31.61 5.05
CA LEU A 10 -13.22 31.33 5.47
C LEU A 10 -12.32 32.56 5.29
N ILE A 11 -12.49 33.27 4.17
CA ILE A 11 -11.77 34.52 3.89
C ILE A 11 -12.11 35.58 4.94
N GLY A 12 -13.40 35.73 5.26
CA GLY A 12 -13.86 36.64 6.31
C GLY A 12 -13.24 36.32 7.67
N PHE A 13 -13.25 35.05 8.05
CA PHE A 13 -12.66 34.58 9.31
C PHE A 13 -11.15 34.86 9.39
N LEU A 14 -10.37 34.48 8.37
CA LEU A 14 -8.93 34.70 8.33
C LEU A 14 -8.58 36.20 8.33
N ARG A 15 -9.36 37.03 7.62
CA ARG A 15 -9.19 38.48 7.63
C ARG A 15 -9.43 39.07 9.02
N SER A 16 -10.49 38.66 9.71
CA SER A 16 -10.79 39.11 11.07
C SER A 16 -9.69 38.70 12.04
N LEU A 17 -9.22 37.44 11.95
CA LEU A 17 -8.12 36.95 12.78
C LEU A 17 -6.84 37.75 12.57
N ALA A 18 -6.43 37.98 11.31
CA ALA A 18 -5.27 38.79 10.98
C ALA A 18 -5.43 40.25 11.44
N TYR A 19 -6.61 40.85 11.26
CA TYR A 19 -6.91 42.21 11.69
C TYR A 19 -6.72 42.39 13.20
N TYR A 20 -7.31 41.50 14.02
CA TYR A 20 -7.15 41.57 15.47
C TYR A 20 -5.71 41.28 15.91
N ALA A 21 -5.01 40.33 15.28
CA ALA A 21 -3.61 40.07 15.57
C ALA A 21 -2.73 41.31 15.33
N ILE A 22 -2.92 42.00 14.20
CA ILE A 22 -2.19 43.23 13.87
C ILE A 22 -2.54 44.35 14.86
N ILE A 23 -3.81 44.52 15.22
CA ILE A 23 -4.23 45.51 16.22
C ILE A 23 -3.54 45.27 17.56
N ILE A 24 -3.53 44.03 18.05
CA ILE A 24 -2.90 43.68 19.32
C ILE A 24 -1.41 44.04 19.29
N ILE A 25 -0.70 43.68 18.21
CA ILE A 25 0.72 44.02 18.03
C ILE A 25 0.91 45.55 18.02
N ALA A 26 0.06 46.28 17.30
CA ALA A 26 0.15 47.74 17.21
C ALA A 26 -0.11 48.44 18.56
N ILE A 27 -1.08 47.96 19.35
CA ILE A 27 -1.37 48.48 20.70
C ILE A 27 -0.17 48.26 21.62
N VAL A 28 0.40 47.05 21.63
CA VAL A 28 1.58 46.76 22.46
C VAL A 28 2.75 47.65 22.05
N ALA A 29 3.00 47.82 20.75
CA ALA A 29 4.06 48.71 20.25
C ALA A 29 3.83 50.19 20.62
N ALA A 30 2.58 50.65 20.61
CA ALA A 30 2.24 52.02 21.01
C ALA A 30 2.43 52.25 22.51
N LEU A 31 2.02 51.30 23.36
CA LEU A 31 2.21 51.36 24.81
C LEU A 31 3.70 51.39 25.19
N ASP A 32 4.53 50.63 24.49
CA ASP A 32 5.98 50.64 24.66
C ASP A 32 6.58 52.04 24.41
N ARG A 33 6.13 52.72 23.35
CA ARG A 33 6.55 54.09 23.04
C ARG A 33 6.08 55.13 24.05
N LEU A 34 5.00 54.86 24.77
CA LEU A 34 4.48 55.71 25.84
C LEU A 34 5.19 55.47 27.19
N GLY A 35 6.19 54.58 27.24
CA GLY A 35 6.96 54.28 28.44
C GLY A 35 6.27 53.28 29.39
N VAL A 36 5.22 52.59 28.93
CA VAL A 36 4.56 51.52 29.68
C VAL A 36 5.38 50.24 29.57
N GLN A 37 5.60 49.54 30.69
CA GLN A 37 6.31 48.26 30.67
C GLN A 37 5.47 47.16 30.01
N THR A 38 5.82 46.78 28.79
CA THR A 38 5.07 45.81 27.97
C THR A 38 5.41 44.35 28.23
N THR A 39 6.41 44.06 29.07
CA THR A 39 6.92 42.70 29.33
C THR A 39 5.83 41.71 29.74
N SER A 40 4.92 42.11 30.63
CA SER A 40 3.81 41.25 31.09
C SER A 40 2.80 40.95 29.97
N PHE A 41 2.55 41.91 29.07
CA PHE A 41 1.68 41.70 27.91
C PHE A 41 2.32 40.73 26.92
N VAL A 42 3.62 40.90 26.65
CA VAL A 42 4.37 39.98 25.78
C VAL A 42 4.38 38.57 26.35
N ALA A 43 4.55 38.41 27.66
CA ALA A 43 4.50 37.11 28.32
C ALA A 43 3.13 36.43 28.15
N ILE A 44 2.03 37.15 28.37
CA ILE A 44 0.67 36.62 28.18
C ILE A 44 0.42 36.25 26.71
N LEU A 45 0.81 37.10 25.77
CA LEU A 45 0.65 36.84 24.34
C LEU A 45 1.50 35.65 23.89
N GLY A 46 2.72 35.50 24.42
CA GLY A 46 3.58 34.35 24.18
C GLY A 46 2.95 33.05 24.70
N ALA A 47 2.40 33.06 25.92
CA ALA A 47 1.69 31.92 26.50
C ALA A 47 0.43 31.56 25.69
N ALA A 48 -0.36 32.56 25.27
CA ALA A 48 -1.53 32.34 24.42
C ALA A 48 -1.12 31.78 23.04
N GLY A 49 -0.05 32.31 22.43
CA GLY A 49 0.48 31.82 21.16
C GLY A 49 0.97 30.38 21.24
N LEU A 50 1.66 30.01 22.33
CA LEU A 50 2.05 28.63 22.59
C LEU A 50 0.83 27.71 22.72
N ALA A 51 -0.19 28.12 23.48
CA ALA A 51 -1.42 27.34 23.64
C ALA A 51 -2.14 27.11 22.29
N VAL A 52 -2.22 28.13 21.43
CA VAL A 52 -2.77 27.97 20.07
C VAL A 52 -1.89 27.07 19.21
N GLY A 53 -0.57 27.21 19.29
CA GLY A 53 0.38 26.37 18.55
C GLY A 53 0.25 24.89 18.91
N LEU A 54 0.18 24.58 20.20
CA LEU A 54 -0.05 23.21 20.69
C LEU A 54 -1.43 22.68 20.27
N ALA A 55 -2.46 23.53 20.29
CA ALA A 55 -3.80 23.15 19.81
C ALA A 55 -3.81 22.81 18.30
N LEU A 56 -2.91 23.40 17.52
CA LEU A 56 -2.79 23.18 16.07
C LEU A 56 -1.70 22.18 15.67
N GLU A 57 -0.97 21.61 16.64
CA GLU A 57 0.19 20.74 16.40
C GLU A 57 -0.14 19.61 15.40
N GLY A 58 -1.26 18.92 15.61
CA GLY A 58 -1.69 17.83 14.73
C GLY A 58 -2.01 18.28 13.30
N SER A 59 -2.66 19.43 13.12
CA SER A 59 -2.95 19.96 11.77
C SER A 59 -1.68 20.42 11.06
N LEU A 60 -0.76 21.06 11.79
CA LEU A 60 0.51 21.51 11.23
C LEU A 60 1.42 20.33 10.84
N ALA A 61 1.42 19.27 11.64
CA ALA A 61 2.12 18.03 11.31
C ALA A 61 1.62 17.41 10.00
N ASN A 62 0.29 17.34 9.80
CA ASN A 62 -0.31 16.84 8.57
C ASN A 62 0.02 17.72 7.36
N PHE A 63 0.02 19.06 7.52
CA PHE A 63 0.42 19.99 6.47
C PHE A 63 1.88 19.77 6.04
N ALA A 64 2.80 19.72 7.02
CA ALA A 64 4.22 19.52 6.76
C ALA A 64 4.48 18.16 6.09
N ALA A 65 3.82 17.10 6.58
CA ALA A 65 3.90 15.77 5.98
C ALA A 65 3.38 15.74 4.54
N GLY A 66 2.25 16.43 4.25
CA GLY A 66 1.75 16.57 2.89
C GLY A 66 2.75 17.23 1.94
N ALA A 67 3.39 18.31 2.40
CA ALA A 67 4.45 18.97 1.64
C ALA A 67 5.66 18.05 1.40
N LEU A 68 6.06 17.26 2.41
CA LEU A 68 7.15 16.27 2.27
C LEU A 68 6.81 15.16 1.27
N ILE A 69 5.57 14.66 1.28
CA ILE A 69 5.11 13.66 0.29
C ILE A 69 5.22 14.22 -1.12
N LEU A 70 4.74 15.46 -1.35
CA LEU A 70 4.79 16.10 -2.67
C LEU A 70 6.21 16.40 -3.15
N PHE A 71 7.12 16.72 -2.22
CA PHE A 71 8.52 17.04 -2.51
C PHE A 71 9.38 15.78 -2.73
N LEU A 72 9.35 14.84 -1.79
CA LEU A 72 10.17 13.61 -1.83
C LEU A 72 9.58 12.54 -2.75
N ARG A 73 8.27 12.59 -3.00
CA ARG A 73 7.50 11.66 -3.85
C ARG A 73 7.85 10.19 -3.54
N PRO A 74 7.64 9.72 -2.29
CA PRO A 74 7.79 8.30 -1.96
C PRO A 74 6.84 7.43 -2.82
N PHE A 75 5.69 7.99 -3.17
CA PHE A 75 4.69 7.48 -4.11
C PHE A 75 4.05 8.67 -4.86
N LYS A 76 3.25 8.38 -5.88
CA LYS A 76 2.46 9.37 -6.64
C LYS A 76 1.01 8.89 -6.83
N VAL A 77 0.14 9.80 -7.26
CA VAL A 77 -1.22 9.44 -7.71
C VAL A 77 -1.13 8.37 -8.80
N GLY A 78 -1.92 7.31 -8.64
CA GLY A 78 -1.94 6.11 -9.49
C GLY A 78 -1.00 4.99 -9.03
N ASP A 79 -0.11 5.21 -8.05
CA ASP A 79 0.70 4.13 -7.49
C ASP A 79 -0.15 3.26 -6.56
N MET A 80 0.07 1.94 -6.62
CA MET A 80 -0.45 0.97 -5.68
C MET A 80 0.49 0.87 -4.48
N VAL A 81 -0.06 1.08 -3.29
CA VAL A 81 0.69 1.21 -2.04
C VAL A 81 0.02 0.46 -0.90
N GLU A 82 0.81 0.09 0.10
CA GLU A 82 0.33 -0.27 1.43
C GLU A 82 0.93 0.71 2.45
N ILE A 83 0.06 1.42 3.15
CA ILE A 83 0.42 2.46 4.13
C ILE A 83 -0.46 2.29 5.35
N ALA A 84 0.12 2.30 6.55
CA ALA A 84 -0.63 2.11 7.81
C ALA A 84 -1.53 0.84 7.81
N GLY A 85 -1.05 -0.23 7.16
CA GLY A 85 -1.82 -1.49 6.98
C GLY A 85 -3.04 -1.37 6.07
N LYS A 86 -3.13 -0.32 5.25
CA LYS A 86 -4.17 -0.11 4.24
C LYS A 86 -3.58 -0.23 2.85
N PHE A 87 -4.06 -1.21 2.09
CA PHE A 87 -3.64 -1.49 0.72
C PHE A 87 -4.61 -0.85 -0.29
N GLY A 88 -4.09 -0.15 -1.28
CA GLY A 88 -4.90 0.47 -2.33
C GLY A 88 -4.09 1.30 -3.32
N THR A 89 -4.78 1.91 -4.26
CA THR A 89 -4.19 2.82 -5.25
C THR A 89 -4.38 4.26 -4.79
N VAL A 90 -3.32 5.06 -4.83
CA VAL A 90 -3.38 6.48 -4.46
C VAL A 90 -4.23 7.24 -5.46
N GLU A 91 -5.33 7.81 -5.01
CA GLU A 91 -6.26 8.60 -5.82
C GLU A 91 -5.91 10.09 -5.76
N GLU A 92 -5.65 10.62 -4.56
CA GLU A 92 -5.37 12.04 -4.37
C GLU A 92 -4.42 12.26 -3.18
N ILE A 93 -3.58 13.28 -3.27
CA ILE A 93 -2.78 13.79 -2.16
C ILE A 93 -3.28 15.20 -1.84
N GLN A 94 -4.06 15.33 -0.77
CA GLN A 94 -4.60 16.59 -0.28
C GLN A 94 -3.65 17.22 0.75
N ILE A 95 -3.95 18.47 1.14
CA ILE A 95 -3.12 19.25 2.07
C ILE A 95 -2.90 18.52 3.41
N PHE A 96 -3.95 17.88 3.96
CA PHE A 96 -3.89 17.22 5.26
C PHE A 96 -3.98 15.70 5.19
N ASN A 97 -4.46 15.14 4.08
CA ASN A 97 -4.72 13.71 3.95
C ASN A 97 -4.27 13.17 2.60
N THR A 98 -3.97 11.89 2.55
CA THR A 98 -3.81 11.10 1.32
C THR A 98 -5.03 10.19 1.19
N ILE A 99 -5.61 10.16 -0.01
CA ILE A 99 -6.76 9.31 -0.33
C ILE A 99 -6.26 8.14 -1.16
N ILE A 100 -6.60 6.93 -0.72
CA ILE A 100 -6.37 5.71 -1.48
C ILE A 100 -7.70 4.99 -1.72
N VAL A 101 -7.81 4.32 -2.86
CA VAL A 101 -8.96 3.48 -3.21
C VAL A 101 -8.53 2.02 -3.13
N THR A 102 -9.23 1.23 -2.33
CA THR A 102 -8.97 -0.20 -2.17
C THR A 102 -9.47 -0.98 -3.39
N PRO A 103 -8.99 -2.23 -3.61
CA PRO A 103 -9.47 -3.07 -4.72
C PRO A 103 -10.98 -3.37 -4.69
N ASP A 104 -11.60 -3.35 -3.51
CA ASP A 104 -13.06 -3.47 -3.32
C ASP A 104 -13.81 -2.13 -3.42
N ASN A 105 -13.17 -1.12 -4.04
CA ASN A 105 -13.75 0.18 -4.36
C ASN A 105 -14.19 1.01 -3.14
N LYS A 106 -13.43 0.94 -2.03
CA LYS A 106 -13.65 1.79 -0.85
C LYS A 106 -12.63 2.92 -0.82
N THR A 107 -13.09 4.11 -0.47
CA THR A 107 -12.24 5.28 -0.23
C THR A 107 -11.68 5.23 1.18
N VAL A 108 -10.35 5.26 1.31
CA VAL A 108 -9.64 5.32 2.58
C VAL A 108 -8.90 6.65 2.66
N ILE A 109 -9.23 7.43 3.68
CA ILE A 109 -8.65 8.76 3.93
C ILE A 109 -7.65 8.62 5.07
N ILE A 110 -6.37 8.88 4.79
CA ILE A 110 -5.27 8.71 5.75
C ILE A 110 -4.64 10.08 6.02
N PRO A 111 -4.54 10.53 7.29
CA PRO A 111 -3.81 11.75 7.62
C PRO A 111 -2.36 11.69 7.15
N ASN A 112 -1.87 12.76 6.51
CA ASN A 112 -0.52 12.78 5.94
C ASN A 112 0.58 12.52 6.98
N ALA A 113 0.40 13.01 8.21
CA ALA A 113 1.36 12.77 9.30
C ALA A 113 1.50 11.27 9.60
N GLN A 114 0.40 10.52 9.54
CA GLN A 114 0.41 9.07 9.69
C GLN A 114 1.10 8.40 8.49
N VAL A 115 0.80 8.85 7.27
CA VAL A 115 1.45 8.34 6.05
C VAL A 115 2.97 8.42 6.12
N THR A 116 3.52 9.56 6.57
CA THR A 116 4.97 9.74 6.68
C THR A 116 5.58 9.14 7.94
N GLY A 117 4.76 8.86 8.95
CA GLY A 117 5.20 8.26 10.22
C GLY A 117 5.28 6.73 10.17
N ASP A 118 4.54 6.09 9.27
CA ASP A 118 4.49 4.63 9.11
C ASP A 118 5.40 4.12 7.97
N THR A 119 5.55 2.79 7.90
CA THR A 119 6.22 2.13 6.76
C THR A 119 5.35 2.24 5.51
N ILE A 120 5.97 2.62 4.38
CA ILE A 120 5.33 2.74 3.07
C ILE A 120 5.86 1.61 2.17
N THR A 121 4.98 0.69 1.76
CA THR A 121 5.28 -0.28 0.71
C THR A 121 4.71 0.23 -0.61
N ASN A 122 5.55 0.41 -1.63
CA ASN A 122 5.11 0.85 -2.96
C ASN A 122 5.33 -0.28 -3.98
N TYR A 123 4.24 -0.80 -4.53
CA TYR A 123 4.26 -1.90 -5.49
C TYR A 123 4.50 -1.42 -6.92
N SER A 124 4.18 -0.17 -7.23
CA SER A 124 4.26 0.41 -8.58
C SER A 124 5.63 0.99 -8.93
N ARG A 125 6.40 1.45 -7.94
CA ARG A 125 7.64 2.23 -8.16
C ARG A 125 8.72 1.47 -8.93
N LYS A 126 8.79 0.15 -8.77
CA LYS A 126 9.75 -0.70 -9.49
C LYS A 126 9.26 -1.10 -10.89
N GLY A 127 8.01 -0.82 -11.23
CA GLY A 127 7.40 -1.15 -12.53
C GLY A 127 7.05 -2.63 -12.73
N ALA A 128 7.70 -3.52 -11.98
CA ALA A 128 7.47 -4.96 -11.99
C ALA A 128 7.13 -5.47 -10.58
N ILE A 129 6.12 -6.33 -10.49
CA ILE A 129 5.72 -7.05 -9.28
C ILE A 129 5.82 -8.56 -9.54
N ARG A 130 6.28 -9.31 -8.54
CA ARG A 130 6.38 -10.77 -8.60
C ARG A 130 5.05 -11.39 -8.18
N LEU A 131 4.58 -12.39 -8.92
CA LEU A 131 3.49 -13.27 -8.47
C LEU A 131 4.07 -14.43 -7.69
N ASP A 132 3.45 -14.78 -6.56
CA ASP A 132 3.84 -15.92 -5.75
C ASP A 132 2.79 -17.04 -5.90
N MET A 133 2.99 -17.93 -6.87
CA MET A 133 2.08 -19.03 -7.21
C MET A 133 2.66 -20.40 -6.83
N THR A 134 1.85 -21.30 -6.31
CA THR A 134 2.28 -22.66 -5.94
C THR A 134 1.41 -23.69 -6.64
N PHE A 135 2.05 -24.63 -7.33
CA PHE A 135 1.37 -25.72 -8.03
C PHE A 135 1.96 -27.06 -7.58
N GLY A 136 1.11 -27.96 -7.07
CA GLY A 136 1.51 -29.29 -6.64
C GLY A 136 1.26 -30.34 -7.72
N ILE A 137 2.21 -31.28 -7.85
CA ILE A 137 2.06 -32.50 -8.66
C ILE A 137 2.11 -33.74 -7.76
N GLY A 138 1.64 -34.88 -8.24
CA GLY A 138 1.80 -36.16 -7.54
C GLY A 138 3.26 -36.62 -7.50
N TYR A 139 3.61 -37.45 -6.52
CA TYR A 139 4.98 -37.98 -6.38
C TYR A 139 5.42 -38.88 -7.54
N GLU A 140 4.45 -39.52 -8.20
CA GLU A 140 4.68 -40.42 -9.34
C GLU A 140 4.72 -39.67 -10.69
N ASP A 141 4.41 -38.37 -10.71
CA ASP A 141 4.43 -37.58 -11.94
C ASP A 141 5.86 -37.25 -12.39
N ASP A 142 6.04 -37.07 -13.70
CA ASP A 142 7.32 -36.63 -14.24
C ASP A 142 7.58 -35.15 -13.90
N LEU A 143 8.48 -34.97 -12.93
CA LEU A 143 8.91 -33.68 -12.41
C LEU A 143 9.51 -32.76 -13.48
N LEU A 144 10.30 -33.30 -14.42
CA LEU A 144 10.94 -32.50 -15.46
C LEU A 144 9.90 -32.05 -16.51
N LYS A 145 8.98 -32.95 -16.87
CA LYS A 145 7.86 -32.63 -17.76
C LYS A 145 6.97 -31.55 -17.17
N ALA A 146 6.61 -31.66 -15.89
CA ALA A 146 5.80 -30.65 -15.20
C ALA A 146 6.51 -29.29 -15.14
N LYS A 147 7.80 -29.28 -14.78
CA LYS A 147 8.62 -28.07 -14.76
C LYS A 147 8.66 -27.39 -16.14
N GLN A 148 8.88 -28.17 -17.20
CA GLN A 148 8.91 -27.65 -18.57
C GLN A 148 7.55 -27.04 -18.97
N LEU A 149 6.44 -27.72 -18.70
CA LEU A 149 5.10 -27.20 -18.99
C LEU A 149 4.85 -25.88 -18.27
N LEU A 150 5.17 -25.80 -16.97
CA LEU A 150 5.04 -24.56 -16.20
C LEU A 150 5.85 -23.44 -16.83
N GLN A 151 7.08 -23.73 -17.27
CA GLN A 151 7.96 -22.78 -17.95
C GLN A 151 7.38 -22.31 -19.30
N GLU A 152 6.83 -23.21 -20.10
CA GLU A 152 6.16 -22.87 -21.35
C GLU A 152 4.97 -21.94 -21.11
N ILE A 153 4.09 -22.28 -20.14
CA ILE A 153 2.90 -21.50 -19.80
C ILE A 153 3.27 -20.06 -19.42
N ILE A 154 4.24 -19.88 -18.53
CA ILE A 154 4.66 -18.53 -18.12
C ILE A 154 5.31 -17.74 -19.26
N THR A 155 6.07 -18.40 -20.14
CA THR A 155 6.77 -17.71 -21.26
C THR A 155 5.84 -17.39 -22.43
N ALA A 156 4.70 -18.07 -22.52
CA ALA A 156 3.70 -17.85 -23.56
C ALA A 156 2.82 -16.62 -23.29
N ASP A 157 2.72 -16.16 -22.03
CA ASP A 157 1.95 -14.98 -21.69
C ASP A 157 2.77 -13.69 -21.88
N GLU A 158 2.38 -12.86 -22.85
CA GLU A 158 3.07 -11.61 -23.20
C GLU A 158 3.13 -10.58 -22.05
N ARG A 159 2.29 -10.73 -21.01
CA ARG A 159 2.28 -9.85 -19.84
C ARG A 159 3.36 -10.23 -18.83
N VAL A 160 3.92 -11.44 -18.92
CA VAL A 160 5.05 -11.88 -18.10
C VAL A 160 6.33 -11.24 -18.62
N LEU A 161 7.00 -10.51 -17.74
CA LEU A 161 8.24 -9.82 -18.05
C LEU A 161 9.39 -10.84 -18.16
N PRO A 162 10.22 -10.75 -19.20
CA PRO A 162 11.41 -11.60 -19.33
C PRO A 162 12.50 -11.21 -18.35
N GLU A 163 12.51 -9.96 -17.87
CA GLU A 163 13.46 -9.43 -16.90
C GLU A 163 12.73 -8.68 -15.78
N PRO A 164 12.89 -9.08 -14.50
CA PRO A 164 13.69 -10.20 -14.03
C PRO A 164 13.15 -11.56 -14.53
N ALA A 165 14.07 -12.50 -14.81
CA ALA A 165 13.70 -13.82 -15.29
C ALA A 165 12.75 -14.55 -14.32
N PRO A 166 11.66 -15.14 -14.82
CA PRO A 166 10.72 -15.84 -13.97
C PRO A 166 11.33 -17.15 -13.44
N LEU A 167 11.02 -17.49 -12.19
CA LEU A 167 11.52 -18.70 -11.55
C LEU A 167 10.45 -19.80 -11.53
N VAL A 168 10.85 -21.01 -11.94
CA VAL A 168 10.10 -22.25 -11.73
C VAL A 168 11.04 -23.23 -11.02
N ALA A 169 10.74 -23.56 -9.78
CA ALA A 169 11.56 -24.45 -8.96
C ALA A 169 10.71 -25.29 -8.03
N VAL A 170 11.19 -26.48 -7.68
CA VAL A 170 10.60 -27.29 -6.61
C VAL A 170 10.87 -26.56 -5.29
N SER A 171 9.82 -26.18 -4.58
CA SER A 171 9.92 -25.47 -3.30
C SER A 171 9.79 -26.40 -2.11
N GLU A 172 9.07 -27.52 -2.24
CA GLU A 172 8.73 -28.39 -1.12
C GLU A 172 8.32 -29.80 -1.60
N LEU A 173 8.71 -30.81 -0.83
CA LEU A 173 8.17 -32.18 -0.90
C LEU A 173 7.18 -32.32 0.26
N ALA A 174 5.88 -32.12 -0.01
CA ALA A 174 4.82 -32.05 1.00
C ALA A 174 4.17 -33.43 1.24
N ASP A 175 3.23 -33.51 2.18
CA ASP A 175 2.60 -34.78 2.62
C ASP A 175 1.95 -35.58 1.48
N SER A 176 1.46 -34.93 0.43
CA SER A 176 0.77 -35.59 -0.68
C SER A 176 1.13 -35.02 -2.05
N SER A 177 2.08 -34.09 -2.15
CA SER A 177 2.46 -33.43 -3.40
C SER A 177 3.91 -32.98 -3.43
N VAL A 178 4.47 -32.88 -4.63
CA VAL A 178 5.69 -32.11 -4.91
C VAL A 178 5.28 -30.71 -5.37
N ASN A 179 5.60 -29.68 -4.58
CA ASN A 179 5.16 -28.32 -4.81
C ASN A 179 6.20 -27.54 -5.61
N PHE A 180 5.77 -26.95 -6.72
CA PHE A 180 6.54 -25.95 -7.47
C PHE A 180 6.21 -24.54 -6.99
N ALA A 181 7.24 -23.75 -6.72
CA ALA A 181 7.15 -22.30 -6.70
C ALA A 181 7.30 -21.76 -8.13
N VAL A 182 6.26 -21.10 -8.60
CA VAL A 182 6.22 -20.37 -9.87
C VAL A 182 6.15 -18.89 -9.57
N ARG A 183 7.14 -18.15 -10.06
CA ARG A 183 7.42 -16.75 -9.67
C ARG A 183 7.68 -15.86 -10.89
N PRO A 184 6.67 -15.57 -11.72
CA PRO A 184 6.80 -14.61 -12.80
C PRO A 184 6.75 -13.17 -12.29
N TYR A 185 7.33 -12.26 -13.06
CA TYR A 185 7.21 -10.82 -12.86
C TYR A 185 6.25 -10.22 -13.90
N VAL A 186 5.40 -9.29 -13.49
CA VAL A 186 4.43 -8.61 -14.37
C VAL A 186 4.31 -7.14 -14.01
N LYS A 187 3.57 -6.35 -14.79
CA LYS A 187 3.15 -5.01 -14.38
C LYS A 187 2.05 -5.10 -13.32
N VAL A 188 2.01 -4.13 -12.41
CA VAL A 188 0.99 -4.08 -11.33
C VAL A 188 -0.44 -4.14 -11.86
N SER A 189 -0.73 -3.51 -13.01
CA SER A 189 -2.04 -3.54 -13.65
C SER A 189 -2.48 -4.94 -14.07
N ASP A 190 -1.52 -5.81 -14.39
CA ASP A 190 -1.75 -7.10 -15.02
C ASP A 190 -1.77 -8.23 -13.97
N TYR A 191 -1.45 -7.91 -12.71
CA TYR A 191 -1.26 -8.86 -11.62
C TYR A 191 -2.38 -9.90 -11.52
N TRP A 192 -3.62 -9.46 -11.37
CA TRP A 192 -4.76 -10.37 -11.18
C TRP A 192 -5.13 -11.11 -12.46
N GLY A 193 -5.07 -10.44 -13.61
CA GLY A 193 -5.35 -11.09 -14.90
C GLY A 193 -4.39 -12.25 -15.14
N VAL A 194 -3.08 -12.00 -15.02
CA VAL A 194 -2.06 -13.03 -15.19
C VAL A 194 -2.18 -14.12 -14.13
N TYR A 195 -2.45 -13.77 -12.87
CA TYR A 195 -2.61 -14.76 -11.79
C TYR A 195 -3.73 -15.76 -12.10
N PHE A 196 -4.91 -15.29 -12.49
CA PHE A 196 -6.05 -16.17 -12.79
C PHE A 196 -5.84 -16.95 -14.08
N ASP A 197 -5.37 -16.29 -15.14
CA ASP A 197 -5.17 -16.92 -16.44
C ASP A 197 -4.10 -18.03 -16.38
N ILE A 198 -2.95 -17.78 -15.72
CA ILE A 198 -1.93 -18.81 -15.53
C ILE A 198 -2.48 -19.97 -14.69
N THR A 199 -3.23 -19.70 -13.62
CA THR A 199 -3.81 -20.76 -12.78
C THR A 199 -4.73 -21.67 -13.57
N GLU A 200 -5.59 -21.10 -14.41
CA GLU A 200 -6.47 -21.86 -15.30
C GLU A 200 -5.68 -22.65 -16.36
N GLN A 201 -4.71 -22.02 -17.01
CA GLN A 201 -3.87 -22.66 -18.03
C GLN A 201 -3.06 -23.83 -17.46
N VAL A 202 -2.53 -23.70 -16.24
CA VAL A 202 -1.83 -24.81 -15.57
C VAL A 202 -2.77 -26.00 -15.39
N LYS A 203 -4.01 -25.78 -14.93
CA LYS A 203 -4.99 -26.86 -14.77
C LYS A 203 -5.26 -27.57 -16.10
N LEU A 204 -5.58 -26.82 -17.15
CA LEU A 204 -5.92 -27.38 -18.46
C LEU A 204 -4.74 -28.17 -19.06
N ARG A 205 -3.53 -27.59 -19.02
CA ARG A 205 -2.34 -28.20 -19.62
C ARG A 205 -1.82 -29.39 -18.83
N PHE A 206 -1.96 -29.39 -17.50
CA PHE A 206 -1.61 -30.54 -16.67
C PHE A 206 -2.54 -31.73 -16.98
N ASP A 207 -3.86 -31.49 -17.09
CA ASP A 207 -4.81 -32.53 -17.47
C ASP A 207 -4.48 -33.15 -18.83
N GLU A 208 -4.21 -32.31 -19.84
CA GLU A 208 -3.82 -32.76 -21.19
C GLU A 208 -2.51 -33.57 -21.19
N ALA A 209 -1.57 -33.19 -20.34
CA ALA A 209 -0.28 -33.85 -20.21
C ALA A 209 -0.30 -35.10 -19.32
N GLY A 210 -1.43 -35.39 -18.66
CA GLY A 210 -1.58 -36.48 -17.70
C GLY A 210 -0.80 -36.26 -16.40
N ILE A 211 -0.54 -35.00 -16.01
CA ILE A 211 0.08 -34.65 -14.74
C ILE A 211 -1.01 -34.54 -13.68
N SER A 212 -0.88 -35.28 -12.59
CA SER A 212 -1.88 -35.29 -11.53
C SER A 212 -1.79 -34.05 -10.64
N ILE A 213 -2.95 -33.55 -10.20
CA ILE A 213 -3.06 -32.59 -9.10
C ILE A 213 -3.63 -33.37 -7.91
N PRO A 214 -2.78 -33.79 -6.95
CA PRO A 214 -3.15 -34.80 -5.98
C PRO A 214 -4.17 -34.28 -4.96
N TYR A 215 -5.15 -35.13 -4.64
CA TYR A 215 -5.92 -34.98 -3.41
C TYR A 215 -5.06 -35.38 -2.20
N PRO A 216 -5.42 -34.95 -0.97
CA PRO A 216 -4.80 -35.46 0.24
C PRO A 216 -4.79 -37.00 0.27
N GLN A 217 -3.62 -37.60 0.46
CA GLN A 217 -3.45 -39.05 0.53
C GLN A 217 -3.45 -39.53 1.98
N THR A 218 -3.94 -40.74 2.22
CA THR A 218 -3.90 -41.37 3.55
C THR A 218 -3.69 -42.87 3.40
N ASP A 219 -2.60 -43.37 3.97
CA ASP A 219 -2.34 -44.80 4.03
C ASP A 219 -3.08 -45.42 5.21
N VAL A 220 -3.95 -46.39 4.92
CA VAL A 220 -4.71 -47.14 5.93
C VAL A 220 -4.18 -48.56 6.03
N HIS A 221 -3.53 -48.88 7.14
CA HIS A 221 -3.11 -50.24 7.47
C HIS A 221 -4.24 -50.99 8.18
N LEU A 222 -4.91 -51.90 7.48
CA LEU A 222 -5.95 -52.77 8.06
C LEU A 222 -5.31 -54.00 8.69
N PHE A 223 -5.43 -54.13 10.01
CA PHE A 223 -5.02 -55.33 10.74
C PHE A 223 -6.24 -56.22 10.98
N PRO A 224 -6.37 -57.38 10.30
CA PRO A 224 -7.50 -58.29 10.53
C PRO A 224 -7.42 -58.85 11.95
N GLN A 225 -8.47 -58.63 12.75
CA GLN A 225 -8.66 -59.34 14.01
C GLN A 225 -9.09 -60.77 13.69
N ASN A 226 -8.18 -61.74 13.82
CA ASN A 226 -8.55 -63.15 13.81
C ASN A 226 -9.40 -63.43 15.04
N GLY A 227 -10.72 -63.49 14.85
CA GLY A 227 -11.67 -63.89 15.86
C GLY A 227 -11.50 -65.37 16.19
N ASN A 228 -10.73 -65.67 17.24
CA ASN A 228 -10.87 -66.93 17.96
C ASN A 228 -12.13 -66.82 18.82
N GLY A 229 -13.27 -67.25 18.25
CA GLY A 229 -14.48 -67.62 18.98
C GLY A 229 -14.54 -69.13 19.15
#